data_AF-A0A958MEA6-F1
#
_entry.id   AF-A0A958MEA6-F1
#
_cell.length_a   1.000
_cell.length_b   1.000
_cell.length_c   1.000
_cell.angle_alpha   90.00
_cell.angle_beta   90.00
_cell.angle_gamma   90.00
#
_symmetry.space_group_name_H-M   'P 1'
#
loop_
_entity.id
_entity.type
_entity.pdbx_description
1 polymer ?
#
loop_
_entity_poly.entity_id
_entity_poly.type
_entity_poly.pdbx_seq_one_letter_code
_entity_poly.pdbx_strand_id
1 'polypeptide(L)'
;MIIAYMLIGLPGLAATSAQNTTAKSRNICMMQAGDVGKLKYRANTQQEAFQKVADACFQKRSSLFVKARNQEPDQDRQIQFVEACVNNIKCI
;
A
#
# COMPACT_ATOMS: atom_id res chain seq x y z
N MET A 1 -18.65 69.70 7.07
CA MET A 1 -19.37 68.61 7.74
C MET A 1 -18.36 67.54 8.11
N ILE A 2 -18.20 67.30 9.40
CA ILE A 2 -17.28 66.30 9.96
C ILE A 2 -18.05 64.99 10.03
N ILE A 3 -17.59 63.95 9.34
CA ILE A 3 -18.10 62.59 9.54
C ILE A 3 -16.90 61.69 9.85
N ALA A 4 -16.67 61.55 11.14
CA ALA A 4 -15.86 60.50 11.73
C ALA A 4 -16.67 59.19 11.69
N TYR A 5 -16.10 58.13 11.11
CA TYR A 5 -16.57 56.78 11.36
C TYR A 5 -15.43 55.92 11.89
N MET A 6 -15.81 55.21 12.93
CA MET A 6 -14.98 54.56 13.92
C MET A 6 -14.20 53.38 13.34
N LEU A 7 -12.93 53.31 13.72
CA LEU A 7 -12.21 52.06 13.91
C LEU A 7 -12.80 51.29 15.10
N ILE A 8 -12.40 50.01 15.22
CA ILE A 8 -12.69 49.03 16.29
C ILE A 8 -13.89 48.12 15.92
N GLY A 9 -13.73 46.82 15.73
CA GLY A 9 -12.56 45.96 15.90
C GLY A 9 -12.84 44.58 15.32
N LEU A 10 -11.78 43.91 14.90
CA LEU A 10 -11.79 42.50 14.55
C LEU A 10 -11.97 41.66 15.83
N PRO A 11 -12.96 40.78 15.89
CA PRO A 11 -12.79 39.49 16.53
C PRO A 11 -12.45 38.48 15.44
N GLY A 12 -11.23 37.95 15.54
CA GLY A 12 -10.72 36.92 14.65
C GLY A 12 -11.65 35.72 14.58
N LEU A 13 -12.17 35.47 13.39
CA LEU A 13 -12.51 34.11 13.00
C LEU A 13 -11.19 33.38 12.80
N ALA A 14 -10.65 32.85 13.91
CA ALA A 14 -9.74 31.73 13.84
C ALA A 14 -10.50 30.62 13.13
N ALA A 15 -10.33 30.56 11.80
CA ALA A 15 -10.71 29.41 11.00
C ALA A 15 -10.00 28.24 11.66
N THR A 16 -10.77 27.48 12.43
CA THR A 16 -10.31 26.24 13.03
C THR A 16 -9.99 25.39 11.81
N SER A 17 -8.71 25.30 11.47
CA SER A 17 -8.24 24.32 10.51
C SER A 17 -8.62 23.01 11.15
N ALA A 18 -9.71 22.42 10.68
CA ALA A 18 -9.95 21.00 10.86
C ALA A 18 -8.66 20.37 10.35
N GLN A 19 -7.81 19.95 11.29
CA GLN A 19 -6.75 19.01 11.02
C GLN A 19 -7.49 17.79 10.53
N ASN A 20 -7.79 17.78 9.23
CA ASN A 20 -7.77 16.59 8.42
C ASN A 20 -6.40 16.03 8.72
N THR A 21 -6.37 15.18 9.75
CA THR A 21 -5.39 14.12 9.86
C THR A 21 -5.60 13.37 8.57
N THR A 22 -4.89 13.80 7.52
CA THR A 22 -4.82 13.10 6.26
C THR A 22 -4.44 11.71 6.70
N ALA A 23 -5.41 10.78 6.66
CA ALA A 23 -5.20 9.40 7.07
C ALA A 23 -3.97 8.99 6.29
N LYS A 24 -2.83 8.88 6.99
CA LYS A 24 -1.51 8.80 6.36
C LYS A 24 -1.60 7.58 5.48
N SER A 25 -1.81 7.77 4.16
CA SER A 25 -2.12 6.68 3.24
C SER A 25 -1.07 5.63 3.51
N ARG A 26 -1.51 4.55 4.14
CA ARG A 26 -0.61 3.46 4.39
C ARG A 26 -0.44 2.93 2.97
N ASN A 27 0.80 2.92 2.53
CA ASN A 27 1.13 2.28 1.26
C ASN A 27 1.61 0.90 1.69
N ILE A 28 0.67 0.12 2.23
CA ILE A 28 0.96 -1.20 2.81
C ILE A 28 0.16 -2.21 2.03
N CYS A 29 0.87 -3.13 1.37
CA CYS A 29 0.26 -4.28 0.76
C CYS A 29 0.62 -5.53 1.57
N MET A 30 -0.32 -6.45 1.65
CA MET A 30 -0.14 -7.71 2.35
C MET A 30 -0.79 -8.84 1.58
N MET A 31 -0.26 -10.05 1.75
CA MET A 31 -0.93 -11.25 1.30
C MET A 31 -0.75 -12.37 2.31
N GLN A 32 -1.62 -13.36 2.23
CA GLN A 32 -1.55 -14.56 3.03
C GLN A 32 -1.93 -15.74 2.14
N ALA A 33 -1.02 -16.70 2.00
CA ALA A 33 -1.30 -17.97 1.37
C ALA A 33 -0.72 -19.11 2.22
N GLY A 34 -1.33 -20.30 2.15
CA GLY A 34 -0.93 -21.44 2.96
C GLY A 34 0.51 -21.90 2.72
N ASP A 35 1.01 -21.73 1.50
CA ASP A 35 2.34 -22.16 1.08
C ASP A 35 3.45 -21.10 1.33
N VAL A 36 3.22 -19.83 0.98
CA VAL A 36 4.23 -18.75 1.19
C VAL A 36 4.19 -18.09 2.58
N GLY A 37 3.12 -18.32 3.33
CA GLY A 37 2.83 -17.67 4.60
C GLY A 37 2.29 -16.24 4.42
N LYS A 38 2.49 -15.41 5.44
CA LYS A 38 2.06 -14.00 5.46
C LYS A 38 3.20 -13.10 4.99
N LEU A 39 2.95 -12.28 3.97
CA LEU A 39 3.86 -11.25 3.49
C LEU A 39 3.21 -9.89 3.70
N LYS A 40 3.97 -8.90 4.19
CA LYS A 40 3.50 -7.54 4.42
C LYS A 40 4.63 -6.58 4.14
N TYR A 41 4.43 -5.70 3.17
CA TYR A 41 5.41 -4.68 2.80
C TYR A 41 4.80 -3.29 2.87
N ARG A 42 5.61 -2.34 3.31
CA ARG A 42 5.32 -0.92 3.30
C ARG A 42 6.25 -0.23 2.32
N ALA A 43 5.72 0.71 1.55
CA ALA A 43 6.48 1.47 0.57
C ALA A 43 6.11 2.96 0.55
N ASN A 44 6.73 3.72 -0.36
CA ASN A 44 6.40 5.12 -0.58
C ASN A 44 5.14 5.30 -1.42
N THR A 45 4.81 4.33 -2.27
CA THR A 45 3.60 4.30 -3.12
C THR A 45 2.90 2.94 -2.99
N GLN A 46 1.60 2.91 -3.28
CA GLN A 46 0.84 1.65 -3.29
C GLN A 46 1.38 0.67 -4.34
N GLN A 47 1.76 1.16 -5.54
CA GLN A 47 2.41 0.33 -6.57
C GLN A 47 3.68 -0.34 -6.04
N GLU A 48 4.57 0.41 -5.38
CA GLU A 48 5.82 -0.14 -4.88
C GLU A 48 5.58 -1.17 -3.77
N ALA A 49 4.58 -0.94 -2.91
CA ALA A 49 4.20 -1.92 -1.89
C ALA A 49 3.63 -3.19 -2.52
N PHE A 50 2.78 -3.05 -3.53
CA PHE A 50 2.19 -4.16 -4.27
C PHE A 50 3.28 -5.00 -4.96
N GLN A 51 4.18 -4.34 -5.69
CA GLN A 51 5.27 -4.98 -6.41
C GLN A 51 6.17 -5.77 -5.46
N LYS A 52 6.55 -5.18 -4.32
CA LYS A 52 7.35 -5.88 -3.29
C LYS A 52 6.66 -7.13 -2.75
N VAL A 53 5.34 -7.08 -2.51
CA VAL A 53 4.60 -8.27 -2.06
C VAL A 53 4.52 -9.33 -3.15
N ALA A 54 4.21 -8.93 -4.39
CA ALA A 54 4.08 -9.83 -5.53
C ALA A 54 5.40 -10.54 -5.85
N ASP A 55 6.50 -9.79 -5.90
CA ASP A 55 7.84 -10.34 -6.14
C ASP A 55 8.25 -11.32 -5.03
N ALA A 56 8.05 -10.94 -3.78
CA ALA A 56 8.37 -11.81 -2.64
C ALA A 56 7.53 -13.10 -2.66
N CYS A 57 6.27 -13.01 -3.06
CA CYS A 57 5.42 -14.18 -3.24
C CYS A 57 5.92 -15.10 -4.34
N PHE A 58 6.19 -14.55 -5.52
CA PHE A 58 6.64 -15.29 -6.68
C PHE A 58 7.97 -16.00 -6.38
N GLN A 59 8.94 -15.28 -5.80
CA GLN A 59 10.23 -15.85 -5.40
C GLN A 59 10.07 -16.99 -4.39
N LYS A 60 9.21 -16.82 -3.38
CA LYS A 60 8.95 -17.90 -2.42
C LYS A 60 8.32 -19.12 -3.08
N ARG A 61 7.32 -18.93 -3.95
CA ARG A 61 6.67 -20.06 -4.65
C ARG A 61 7.62 -20.77 -5.59
N SER A 62 8.39 -20.03 -6.37
CA SER A 62 9.41 -20.59 -7.24
C SER A 62 10.45 -21.37 -6.43
N SER A 63 10.96 -20.80 -5.33
CA SER A 63 11.89 -21.49 -4.43
C SER A 63 11.29 -22.75 -3.81
N LEU A 64 10.04 -22.71 -3.36
CA LEU A 64 9.33 -23.88 -2.82
C LEU A 64 9.14 -24.96 -3.88
N PHE A 65 8.81 -24.58 -5.12
CA PHE A 65 8.67 -25.50 -6.23
C PHE A 65 10.00 -26.18 -6.56
N VAL A 66 11.09 -25.42 -6.68
CA VAL A 66 12.44 -25.97 -6.90
C VAL A 66 12.82 -26.91 -5.77
N LYS A 67 12.56 -26.54 -4.50
CA LYS A 67 12.83 -27.41 -3.35
C LYS A 67 12.02 -28.71 -3.37
N ALA A 68 10.77 -28.66 -3.83
CA ALA A 68 9.88 -29.82 -3.83
C ALA A 68 10.05 -30.73 -5.06
N ARG A 69 10.48 -30.17 -6.20
CA ARG A 69 10.52 -30.86 -7.49
C ARG A 69 11.91 -31.00 -8.08
N ASN A 70 12.91 -30.34 -7.49
CA ASN A 70 14.28 -30.25 -7.97
C ASN A 70 14.39 -29.81 -9.44
N GLN A 71 13.45 -28.97 -9.88
CA GLN A 71 13.34 -28.45 -11.24
C GLN A 71 12.85 -27.01 -11.19
N GLU A 72 13.24 -26.19 -12.17
CA GLU A 72 12.69 -24.85 -12.32
C GLU A 72 11.23 -24.91 -12.81
N PRO A 73 10.36 -23.99 -12.35
CA PRO A 73 9.01 -23.90 -12.88
C PRO A 73 9.04 -23.49 -14.35
N ASP A 74 8.27 -24.17 -15.19
CA ASP A 74 8.08 -23.77 -16.59
C ASP A 74 7.25 -22.47 -16.68
N GLN A 75 7.15 -21.90 -17.88
CA GLN A 75 6.46 -20.63 -18.09
C GLN A 75 4.99 -20.65 -17.65
N ASP A 76 4.25 -21.72 -17.94
CA ASP A 76 2.85 -21.87 -17.53
C ASP A 76 2.74 -21.88 -16.00
N ARG A 77 3.63 -22.64 -15.35
CA ARG A 77 3.69 -22.68 -13.88
C ARG A 77 4.04 -21.31 -13.28
N GLN A 78 4.94 -20.56 -13.90
CA GLN A 78 5.28 -19.21 -13.45
C GLN A 78 4.08 -18.25 -13.58
N ILE A 79 3.30 -18.34 -14.66
CA ILE A 79 2.07 -17.56 -14.83
C ILE A 79 1.09 -17.89 -13.70
N GLN A 80 0.84 -19.18 -13.43
CA GLN A 80 -0.02 -19.60 -12.32
C GLN A 80 0.44 -19.07 -10.96
N PHE A 81 1.75 -19.01 -10.72
CA PHE A 81 2.29 -18.42 -9.49
C PHE A 81 1.97 -16.94 -9.39
N VAL A 82 2.21 -16.18 -10.47
CA VAL A 82 1.92 -14.74 -10.52
C VAL A 82 0.43 -14.47 -10.29
N GLU A 83 -0.46 -15.17 -11.00
CA GLU A 83 -1.90 -15.00 -10.87
C GLU A 83 -2.36 -15.23 -9.43
N ALA A 84 -1.92 -16.34 -8.83
CA ALA A 84 -2.31 -16.65 -7.47
C ALA A 84 -1.66 -15.74 -6.42
N CYS A 85 -0.49 -15.16 -6.70
CA CYS A 85 0.09 -14.10 -5.86
C CYS A 85 -0.76 -12.83 -5.94
N VAL A 86 -0.96 -12.28 -7.14
CA VAL A 86 -1.66 -11.01 -7.40
C VAL A 86 -3.10 -11.04 -6.88
N ASN A 87 -3.83 -12.13 -7.13
CA ASN A 87 -5.23 -12.28 -6.70
C ASN A 87 -5.42 -12.30 -5.17
N ASN A 88 -4.35 -12.52 -4.40
CA ASN A 88 -4.41 -12.61 -2.93
C ASN A 88 -3.77 -11.40 -2.23
N ILE A 89 -3.29 -10.39 -2.96
CA ILE A 89 -2.72 -9.17 -2.38
C ILE A 89 -3.86 -8.21 -2.01
N LYS A 90 -3.81 -7.70 -0.77
CA LYS A 90 -4.68 -6.65 -0.25
C LYS A 90 -3.84 -5.45 0.14
N CYS A 91 -4.18 -4.27 -0.39
CA CYS A 91 -3.49 -3.02 -0.07
C CYS A 91 -4.39 -2.12 0.78
N ILE A 92 -3.80 -1.47 1.77
CA ILE A 92 -4.41 -0.52 2.72
C ILE A 92 -3.51 0.67 2.96
#